data_AF-A0A369HXY2-F1
#
_entry.id   AF-A0A369HXY2-F1
#
_cell.length_a   1.000
_cell.length_b   1.000
_cell.length_c   1.000
_cell.angle_alpha   90.00
_cell.angle_beta   90.00
_cell.angle_gamma   90.00
#
_symmetry.space_group_name_H-M   'P 1'
#
loop_
_entity.id
_entity.type
_entity.pdbx_description
1 polymer ?
#
loop_
_entity_poly.entity_id
_entity_poly.type
_entity_poly.pdbx_seq_one_letter_code
_entity_poly.pdbx_strand_id
1 'polypeptide(L)'
;MSKEKEGYAENRSKLAELIKKTPPKTNIQEVRPVATKPTQKEEESHVNIWIPKTLFVKLKMESARTGKTIKQLTIEAYEKHLGVD
;
A
#
# COMPACT_ATOMS: atom_id res chain seq x y z
N MET A 1 27.54 14.48 55.63
CA MET A 1 26.38 13.96 54.86
C MET A 1 26.76 14.04 53.39
N SER A 2 26.71 12.90 52.70
CA SER A 2 27.57 12.50 51.59
C SER A 2 27.51 13.40 50.33
N LYS A 3 28.68 13.79 49.80
CA LYS A 3 28.90 14.46 48.49
C LYS A 3 28.14 13.80 47.32
N GLU A 4 27.78 12.53 47.47
CA GLU A 4 26.98 11.77 46.49
C GLU A 4 25.58 12.36 46.28
N LYS A 5 24.97 12.97 47.31
CA LYS A 5 23.63 13.55 47.20
C LYS A 5 23.60 14.85 46.40
N GLU A 6 24.65 15.66 46.49
CA GLU A 6 24.81 16.91 45.72
C GLU A 6 25.08 16.60 44.24
N GLY A 7 25.98 15.66 43.95
CA GLY A 7 26.28 15.24 42.57
C GLY A 7 25.06 14.61 41.88
N TYR A 8 24.23 13.87 42.61
CA TYR A 8 22.99 13.31 42.06
C TYR A 8 21.97 14.37 41.66
N ALA A 9 21.77 15.40 42.50
CA ALA A 9 20.86 16.50 42.20
C ALA A 9 21.34 17.33 40.99
N GLU A 10 22.65 17.54 40.88
CA GLU A 10 23.26 18.26 39.77
C GLU A 10 23.14 17.48 38.46
N ASN A 11 23.37 16.17 38.49
CA ASN A 11 23.22 15.29 37.31
C ASN A 11 21.77 15.20 36.82
N ARG A 12 20.79 15.22 37.73
CA ARG A 12 19.36 15.29 37.36
C ARG A 12 19.00 16.59 36.67
N SER A 13 19.54 17.70 37.14
CA SER A 13 19.31 19.02 36.55
C SER A 13 19.93 19.10 35.14
N LYS A 14 21.16 18.60 34.98
CA LYS A 14 21.83 18.48 33.68
C LYS A 14 21.06 17.60 32.69
N LEU A 15 20.53 16.46 33.15
CA LEU A 15 19.71 15.56 32.34
C LEU A 15 18.38 16.22 31.90
N ALA A 16 17.73 16.96 32.80
CA ALA A 16 16.49 17.67 32.48
C ALA A 16 16.72 18.76 31.43
N GLU A 17 17.87 19.44 31.46
CA GLU A 17 18.23 20.40 30.40
C GLU A 17 18.52 19.72 29.05
N LEU A 18 19.24 18.59 29.06
CA LEU A 18 19.53 17.82 27.85
C LEU A 18 18.25 17.34 27.16
N ILE A 19 17.29 16.79 27.92
CA ILE A 19 16.01 16.32 27.38
C ILE A 19 15.20 17.46 26.75
N LYS A 20 15.25 18.67 27.32
CA LYS A 20 14.54 19.85 26.79
C LYS A 20 15.21 20.41 25.52
N LYS A 21 16.54 20.35 25.43
CA LYS A 21 17.32 20.94 24.34
C LYS A 21 17.50 20.00 23.15
N THR A 22 17.54 18.69 23.37
CA THR A 22 17.78 17.71 22.31
C THR A 22 16.44 17.26 21.70
N PRO A 23 16.14 17.61 20.44
CA PRO A 23 14.94 17.11 19.78
C PRO A 23 15.04 15.58 19.65
N PRO A 24 13.92 14.85 19.84
CA PRO A 24 13.92 13.39 19.76
C PRO A 24 14.32 12.96 18.35
N LYS A 25 15.45 12.26 18.23
CA LYS A 25 15.88 11.66 16.98
C LYS A 25 15.04 10.42 16.72
N THR A 26 13.93 10.60 15.99
CA THR A 26 13.16 9.46 15.47
C THR A 26 14.02 8.74 14.44
N ASN A 27 14.25 7.43 14.64
CA ASN A 27 14.83 6.59 13.60
C ASN A 27 13.82 6.53 12.45
N ILE A 28 13.95 7.43 11.48
CA ILE A 28 13.20 7.38 10.23
C ILE A 28 13.69 6.12 9.50
N GLN A 29 12.83 5.12 9.48
CA GLN A 29 13.08 3.90 8.74
C GLN A 29 12.86 4.22 7.26
N GLU A 30 13.96 4.34 6.51
CA GLU A 30 13.90 4.50 5.06
C GLU A 30 13.44 3.18 4.42
N VAL A 31 12.17 3.12 4.03
CA VAL A 31 11.64 1.97 3.28
C VAL A 31 12.00 2.16 1.81
N ARG A 32 12.91 1.34 1.29
CA ARG A 32 13.18 1.29 -0.14
C ARG A 32 12.06 0.49 -0.83
N PRO A 33 11.44 1.02 -1.88
CA PRO A 33 10.48 0.24 -2.66
C PRO A 33 11.20 -0.98 -3.23
N VAL A 34 10.64 -2.16 -2.98
CA VAL A 34 11.11 -3.39 -3.63
C VAL A 34 10.94 -3.17 -5.13
N ALA A 35 12.04 -3.20 -5.88
CA ALA A 35 11.99 -3.11 -7.33
C ALA A 35 11.23 -4.32 -7.86
N THR A 36 9.92 -4.17 -8.02
CA THR A 36 9.12 -5.09 -8.82
C THR A 36 9.70 -5.01 -10.23
N LYS A 37 10.30 -6.11 -10.69
CA LYS A 37 10.70 -6.25 -12.09
C LYS A 37 9.58 -5.69 -12.96
N PRO A 38 9.87 -4.86 -13.97
CA PRO A 38 8.83 -4.42 -14.88
C PRO A 38 8.29 -5.67 -15.56
N THR A 39 7.13 -6.14 -15.10
CA THR A 39 6.31 -7.06 -15.87
C THR A 39 6.11 -6.33 -17.19
N GLN A 40 6.57 -6.91 -18.30
CA GLN A 40 6.23 -6.44 -19.63
C GLN A 40 4.69 -6.38 -19.66
N LYS A 41 4.15 -5.18 -19.46
CA LYS A 41 2.73 -4.95 -19.68
C LYS A 41 2.56 -5.11 -21.18
N GLU A 42 1.74 -6.06 -21.58
CA GLU A 42 1.29 -6.12 -22.96
C GLU A 42 0.70 -4.77 -23.36
N GLU A 43 0.71 -4.47 -24.66
CA GLU A 43 0.20 -3.21 -25.19
C GLU A 43 -1.33 -3.18 -25.02
N GLU A 44 -1.80 -2.72 -23.86
CA GLU A 44 -3.22 -2.69 -23.53
C GLU A 44 -3.92 -1.51 -24.20
N SER A 45 -5.00 -1.79 -24.95
CA SER A 45 -5.93 -0.77 -25.43
C SER A 45 -7.14 -0.65 -24.50
N HIS A 46 -7.61 0.58 -24.25
CA HIS A 46 -8.76 0.84 -23.38
C HIS A 46 -10.06 0.87 -24.18
N VAL A 47 -11.06 0.09 -23.76
CA VAL A 47 -12.41 0.07 -24.32
C VAL A 47 -13.38 0.71 -23.32
N ASN A 48 -14.04 1.80 -23.72
CA ASN A 48 -15.06 2.47 -22.92
C ASN A 48 -16.46 2.15 -23.48
N ILE A 49 -17.29 1.48 -22.69
CA ILE A 49 -18.65 1.08 -23.08
C ILE A 49 -19.67 1.39 -21.98
N TRP A 50 -20.87 1.78 -22.40
CA TRP A 50 -22.03 1.86 -21.53
C TRP A 50 -22.79 0.54 -21.57
N ILE A 51 -23.05 -0.06 -20.41
CA ILE A 51 -23.78 -1.32 -20.30
C ILE A 51 -25.00 -1.19 -19.39
N PRO A 52 -26.07 -1.97 -19.61
CA PRO A 52 -27.23 -1.98 -18.72
C PRO A 52 -26.84 -2.32 -17.28
N LYS A 53 -27.40 -1.59 -16.31
CA LYS A 53 -27.09 -1.79 -14.87
C LYS A 53 -27.34 -3.24 -14.42
N THR A 54 -28.42 -3.85 -14.91
CA THR A 54 -28.76 -5.24 -14.62
C THR A 54 -27.67 -6.22 -15.08
N LEU A 55 -27.07 -5.96 -16.24
CA LEU A 55 -25.98 -6.76 -16.79
C LEU A 55 -24.70 -6.59 -15.96
N PHE A 56 -24.39 -5.36 -15.55
CA PHE A 56 -23.23 -5.09 -14.70
C PHE A 56 -23.31 -5.78 -13.34
N VAL A 57 -24.50 -5.84 -12.73
CA VAL A 57 -24.73 -6.57 -11.47
C VAL A 57 -24.48 -8.07 -11.67
N LYS A 58 -24.97 -8.67 -12.75
CA LYS A 58 -24.70 -10.08 -13.08
C LYS A 58 -23.20 -10.35 -13.26
N LEU A 59 -22.51 -9.47 -13.97
CA LEU A 59 -21.06 -9.56 -14.18
C LEU A 59 -20.28 -9.51 -12.85
N LYS A 60 -20.69 -8.64 -11.92
CA LYS A 60 -20.11 -8.60 -10.57
C LYS A 60 -20.34 -9.88 -9.78
N MET A 61 -21.55 -10.43 -9.83
CA MET A 61 -21.87 -11.69 -9.16
C MET A 61 -21.03 -12.84 -9.72
N GLU A 62 -20.87 -12.91 -11.05
CA GLU A 62 -20.01 -13.91 -11.70
C GLU A 62 -18.54 -13.76 -11.36
N SER A 63 -18.05 -12.51 -11.26
CA SER A 63 -16.69 -12.21 -10.79
C SER A 63 -16.47 -12.73 -9.37
N ALA A 64 -17.42 -12.53 -8.46
CA ALA A 64 -17.37 -13.06 -7.11
C ALA A 64 -17.44 -14.60 -7.07
N ARG A 65 -18.28 -15.22 -7.92
CA ARG A 65 -18.46 -16.68 -8.00
C ARG A 65 -17.24 -17.41 -8.52
N THR A 66 -16.57 -16.86 -9.52
CA THR A 66 -15.44 -17.50 -10.22
C THR A 66 -14.07 -17.08 -9.67
N GLY A 67 -14.01 -16.04 -8.84
CA GLY A 67 -12.76 -15.44 -8.37
C GLY A 67 -11.99 -14.69 -9.47
N LYS A 68 -12.54 -14.58 -10.68
CA LYS A 68 -11.94 -13.84 -11.79
C LYS A 68 -12.28 -12.37 -11.70
N THR A 69 -11.38 -11.51 -12.15
CA THR A 69 -11.65 -10.08 -12.26
C THR A 69 -12.68 -9.82 -13.37
N ILE A 70 -13.40 -8.70 -13.25
CA ILE A 70 -14.33 -8.26 -14.30
C ILE A 70 -13.61 -8.14 -15.65
N LYS A 71 -12.35 -7.68 -15.65
CA LYS A 71 -11.51 -7.58 -16.86
C LYS A 71 -11.34 -8.95 -17.51
N GLN A 72 -10.90 -9.96 -16.74
CA GLN A 72 -10.69 -11.32 -17.25
C GLN A 72 -11.97 -11.92 -17.84
N LEU A 73 -13.09 -11.82 -17.11
CA LEU A 73 -14.38 -12.31 -17.60
C LEU A 73 -14.82 -11.62 -18.89
N THR A 74 -14.54 -10.33 -19.01
CA THR A 74 -14.88 -9.56 -20.20
C THR A 74 -14.02 -9.97 -21.38
N ILE A 75 -12.70 -10.13 -21.18
CA ILE A 75 -11.77 -10.62 -22.21
C ILE A 75 -12.18 -12.01 -22.69
N GLU A 76 -12.39 -12.96 -21.77
CA GLU A 76 -12.81 -14.33 -22.11
C GLU A 76 -14.12 -14.36 -22.91
N ALA A 77 -15.08 -13.51 -22.56
CA ALA A 77 -16.34 -13.40 -23.29
C ALA A 77 -16.12 -12.83 -24.71
N TYR A 78 -15.22 -11.86 -24.87
CA TYR A 78 -14.87 -11.30 -26.17
C TYR A 78 -14.07 -12.27 -27.03
N GLU A 79 -13.06 -12.94 -26.48
CA GLU A 79 -12.27 -13.98 -27.15
C GLU A 79 -13.17 -15.10 -27.68
N LYS A 80 -14.05 -15.61 -26.82
CA LYS A 80 -15.05 -16.62 -27.19
C LYS A 80 -16.02 -16.12 -28.27
N HIS A 81 -16.41 -14.85 -28.24
CA HIS A 81 -17.30 -14.28 -29.24
C HIS A 81 -16.62 -14.09 -30.60
N LEU A 82 -15.35 -13.71 -30.59
CA LEU A 82 -14.53 -13.48 -31.79
C LEU A 82 -13.92 -14.77 -32.36
N GLY A 83 -13.99 -15.88 -31.61
CA GLY A 83 -13.38 -17.16 -32.00
C GLY A 83 -11.85 -17.13 -31.95
N VAL A 84 -11.29 -16.29 -31.09
CA VAL A 84 -9.85 -16.22 -30.82
C VAL A 84 -9.63 -17.07 -29.57
N ASP A 85 -9.30 -18.35 -29.75
CA ASP A 85 -8.83 -19.26 -28.68
C ASP A 85 -7.30 -19.21 -28.58
#